data_AF-A0AB39M415-F1
#
_entry.id   AF-A0AB39M415-F1
#
_cell.length_a   1.000
_cell.length_b   1.000
_cell.length_c   1.000
_cell.angle_alpha   90.00
_cell.angle_beta   90.00
_cell.angle_gamma   90.00
#
_symmetry.space_group_name_H-M   'P 1'
#
loop_
_entity.id
_entity.type
_entity.pdbx_description
1 polymer ?
#
loop_
_entity_poly.entity_id
_entity_poly.type
_entity_poly.pdbx_seq_one_letter_code
_entity_poly.pdbx_strand_id
1 'polypeptide(L)'
;MIVIDTSVSSAYQAVELAPYSNNVGISAAGHTSRGAFNVWGNSFPAEHLPESGAPVSVGGVPFRFPRVGVGDDNVRCDGQFIAVEEGRFDWLHLLTASERRAEDVVEMHFADGTVDPEWLRVSDFWAAPAWFGETTAFATPVMHYPHHVQRGVSAMLWSQRVPVTRRADLSGFRLPRNAAVHVFAATLQQTAVPEAGHDQ
;
A
#
# COMPACT_ATOMS: atom_id res chain seq x y z
N MET A 1 -25.53 18.09 30.78
CA MET A 1 -24.47 18.07 29.74
C MET A 1 -24.02 16.62 29.63
N ILE A 2 -24.53 15.89 28.63
CA ILE A 2 -24.14 14.50 28.42
C ILE A 2 -22.89 14.54 27.54
N VAL A 3 -21.75 14.16 28.12
CA VAL A 3 -20.52 13.91 27.36
C VAL A 3 -20.62 12.45 26.92
N ILE A 4 -20.95 12.22 25.65
CA ILE A 4 -20.92 10.88 25.07
C ILE A 4 -19.47 10.66 24.63
N ASP A 5 -18.70 9.91 25.42
CA ASP A 5 -17.41 9.41 24.98
C ASP A 5 -17.66 8.17 24.13
N THR A 6 -17.88 8.38 22.82
CA THR A 6 -17.91 7.28 21.86
C THR A 6 -16.49 7.06 21.34
N SER A 7 -15.68 6.32 22.09
CA SER A 7 -14.44 5.75 21.54
C SER A 7 -14.82 4.67 20.54
N VAL A 8 -14.75 5.02 19.25
CA VAL A 8 -14.99 4.09 18.16
C VAL A 8 -13.63 3.49 17.77
N SER A 9 -13.38 2.23 18.12
CA SER A 9 -12.17 1.52 17.72
C SER A 9 -12.38 0.85 16.35
N SER A 10 -11.58 1.21 15.35
CA SER A 10 -11.52 0.48 14.09
C SER A 10 -10.54 -0.69 14.19
N ALA A 11 -11.00 -1.89 13.80
CA ALA A 11 -10.12 -3.03 13.61
C ALA A 11 -9.46 -2.99 12.23
N TYR A 12 -8.23 -3.50 12.13
CA TYR A 12 -7.45 -3.54 10.89
C TYR A 12 -7.06 -4.97 10.56
N GLN A 13 -7.11 -5.31 9.26
CA GLN A 13 -6.75 -6.61 8.72
C GLN A 13 -5.68 -6.44 7.64
N ALA A 14 -4.47 -6.92 7.91
CA ALA A 14 -3.42 -6.96 6.90
C ALA A 14 -3.80 -7.93 5.77
N VAL A 15 -3.56 -7.52 4.52
CA VAL A 15 -3.83 -8.33 3.33
C VAL A 15 -2.52 -8.97 2.88
N GLU A 16 -2.55 -10.29 2.63
CA GLU A 16 -1.38 -11.04 2.17
C GLU A 16 -1.15 -10.82 0.66
N LEU A 17 -0.04 -10.16 0.33
CA LEU A 17 0.31 -9.81 -1.05
C LEU A 17 1.39 -10.69 -1.68
N ALA A 18 2.12 -11.51 -0.90
CA ALA A 18 3.21 -12.30 -1.43
C ALA A 18 2.82 -13.21 -2.62
N PRO A 19 1.62 -13.86 -2.64
CA PRO A 19 1.19 -14.67 -3.79
C PRO A 19 1.01 -13.89 -5.10
N TYR A 20 0.90 -12.56 -5.03
CA TYR A 20 0.64 -11.67 -6.16
C TYR A 20 1.85 -10.84 -6.57
N SER A 21 2.92 -10.89 -5.77
CA SER A 21 4.15 -10.14 -6.02
C SER A 21 4.83 -10.67 -7.28
N ASN A 22 5.31 -9.76 -8.11
CA ASN A 22 5.83 -10.06 -9.45
C ASN A 22 7.03 -9.17 -9.84
N ASN A 23 7.61 -8.46 -8.87
CA ASN A 23 8.70 -7.52 -9.10
C ASN A 23 9.59 -7.35 -7.87
N VAL A 24 10.83 -6.89 -8.10
CA VAL A 24 11.79 -6.51 -7.05
C VAL A 24 11.91 -4.99 -7.00
N GLY A 25 11.13 -4.36 -6.13
CA GLY A 25 11.13 -2.91 -5.92
C GLY A 25 12.21 -2.43 -4.95
N ILE A 26 12.75 -3.31 -4.08
CA ILE A 26 13.72 -2.98 -3.05
C ILE A 26 14.99 -3.82 -3.23
N SER A 27 16.16 -3.19 -3.19
CA SER A 27 17.45 -3.89 -3.30
C SER A 27 18.42 -3.48 -2.19
N ALA A 28 19.34 -4.38 -1.88
CA ALA A 28 20.47 -4.07 -1.00
C ALA A 28 21.57 -3.32 -1.77
N ALA A 29 22.35 -2.49 -1.09
CA ALA A 29 23.43 -1.69 -1.68
C ALA A 29 24.52 -2.53 -2.35
N GLY A 30 24.73 -3.77 -1.86
CA GLY A 30 25.64 -4.74 -2.50
C GLY A 30 25.05 -5.47 -3.71
N HIS A 31 23.75 -5.30 -3.99
CA HIS A 31 23.00 -6.04 -5.00
C HIS A 31 22.02 -5.13 -5.77
N THR A 32 22.43 -3.88 -6.05
CA THR A 32 21.56 -2.88 -6.70
C THR A 32 21.01 -3.33 -8.06
N SER A 33 21.75 -4.17 -8.79
CA SER A 33 21.35 -4.71 -10.09
C SER A 33 20.16 -5.67 -10.03
N ARG A 34 19.74 -6.10 -8.83
CA ARG A 34 18.50 -6.89 -8.65
C ARG A 34 17.25 -6.03 -8.67
N GLY A 35 17.38 -4.71 -8.49
CA GLY A 35 16.26 -3.78 -8.51
C GLY A 35 15.63 -3.65 -9.88
N ALA A 36 14.30 -3.56 -9.91
CA ALA A 36 13.50 -3.45 -11.11
C ALA A 36 12.25 -2.58 -10.89
N PHE A 37 12.31 -1.60 -9.97
CA PHE A 37 11.15 -0.74 -9.68
C PHE A 37 10.68 0.04 -10.90
N ASN A 38 11.58 0.42 -11.81
CA ASN A 38 11.21 1.12 -13.04
C ASN A 38 11.99 0.59 -14.24
N VAL A 39 11.70 1.12 -15.43
CA VAL A 39 12.35 0.74 -16.70
C VAL A 39 13.87 0.91 -16.70
N TRP A 40 14.42 1.75 -15.83
CA TRP A 40 15.87 1.96 -15.69
C TRP A 40 16.52 1.02 -14.67
N GLY A 41 15.75 0.13 -14.03
CA GLY A 41 16.23 -0.77 -12.98
C GLY A 41 16.54 -0.06 -11.66
N ASN A 42 15.97 1.13 -11.44
CA ASN A 42 16.11 1.78 -10.13
C ASN A 42 15.33 0.98 -9.07
N SER A 43 15.65 1.18 -7.80
CA SER A 43 14.93 0.57 -6.68
C SER A 43 15.09 1.37 -5.39
N PHE A 44 14.26 1.05 -4.41
CA PHE A 44 14.43 1.53 -3.05
C PHE A 44 15.67 0.88 -2.39
N PRO A 45 16.40 1.63 -1.56
CA PRO A 45 17.49 1.10 -0.75
C PRO A 45 16.96 0.39 0.51
N ALA A 46 17.19 -0.93 0.62
CA ALA A 46 16.76 -1.73 1.76
C ALA A 46 17.29 -1.19 3.10
N GLU A 47 18.49 -0.60 3.10
CA GLU A 47 19.19 -0.10 4.29
C GLU A 47 18.53 1.14 4.93
N HIS A 48 17.59 1.78 4.22
CA HIS A 48 16.85 2.95 4.70
C HIS A 48 15.35 2.68 4.87
N LEU A 49 14.95 1.40 4.82
CA LEU A 49 13.57 0.96 4.95
C LEU A 49 13.42 0.07 6.19
N PRO A 50 12.17 -0.22 6.62
CA PRO A 50 11.92 -1.19 7.67
C PRO A 50 12.55 -2.55 7.38
N GLU A 51 12.82 -3.30 8.44
CA GLU A 51 13.31 -4.66 8.32
C GLU A 51 12.35 -5.55 7.51
N SER A 52 12.92 -6.51 6.78
CA SER A 52 12.18 -7.45 5.93
C SER A 52 11.08 -8.18 6.72
N GLY A 53 9.82 -8.05 6.28
CA GLY A 53 8.67 -8.69 6.94
C GLY A 53 8.18 -8.04 8.24
N ALA A 54 8.80 -6.93 8.67
CA ALA A 54 8.50 -6.30 9.94
C ALA A 54 7.08 -5.67 9.98
N PRO A 55 6.41 -5.68 11.15
CA PRO A 55 5.23 -4.84 11.33
C PRO A 55 5.64 -3.37 11.34
N VAL A 56 4.85 -2.53 10.69
CA VAL A 56 5.05 -1.07 10.66
C VAL A 56 3.72 -0.35 10.88
N SER A 57 3.77 0.88 11.38
CA SER A 57 2.58 1.75 11.50
C SER A 57 2.84 3.06 10.79
N VAL A 58 1.91 3.46 9.92
CA VAL A 58 1.97 4.72 9.17
C VAL A 58 0.66 5.46 9.38
N GLY A 59 0.71 6.65 9.99
CA GLY A 59 -0.50 7.42 10.30
C GLY A 59 -1.51 6.67 11.20
N GLY A 60 -1.04 5.76 12.05
CA GLY A 60 -1.87 4.92 12.90
C GLY A 60 -2.41 3.65 12.24
N VAL A 61 -2.20 3.47 10.93
CA VAL A 61 -2.60 2.26 10.19
C VAL A 61 -1.48 1.21 10.27
N PRO A 62 -1.75 -0.01 10.75
CA PRO A 62 -0.76 -1.08 10.76
C PRO A 62 -0.58 -1.68 9.37
N PHE A 63 0.65 -2.02 8.99
CA PHE A 63 0.97 -2.80 7.80
C PHE A 63 2.00 -3.88 8.14
N ARG A 64 2.11 -4.87 7.26
CA ARG A 64 3.27 -5.77 7.21
C ARG A 64 4.15 -5.35 6.04
N PHE A 65 5.38 -4.92 6.34
CA PHE A 65 6.35 -4.56 5.31
C PHE A 65 6.75 -5.83 4.52
N PRO A 66 7.02 -5.74 3.20
CA PRO A 66 7.29 -6.92 2.39
C PRO A 66 8.59 -7.64 2.79
N ARG A 67 8.70 -8.90 2.38
CA ARG A 67 9.90 -9.72 2.61
C ARG A 67 10.96 -9.41 1.55
N VAL A 68 11.76 -8.40 1.80
CA VAL A 68 12.88 -7.97 0.94
C VAL A 68 13.95 -9.06 0.83
N GLY A 69 14.46 -9.29 -0.39
CA GLY A 69 15.64 -10.13 -0.67
C GLY A 69 15.39 -11.63 -0.84
N VAL A 70 14.17 -12.10 -0.56
CA VAL A 70 13.78 -13.54 -0.64
C VAL A 70 13.04 -13.87 -1.95
N GLY A 71 12.77 -12.88 -2.79
CA GLY A 71 12.03 -13.00 -4.04
C GLY A 71 11.49 -11.64 -4.45
N ASP A 72 10.33 -11.65 -5.11
CA ASP A 72 9.58 -10.44 -5.41
C ASP A 72 9.01 -9.83 -4.11
N ASP A 73 9.08 -8.50 -4.01
CA ASP A 73 8.73 -7.75 -2.79
C ASP A 73 7.60 -6.74 -3.01
N ASN A 74 7.10 -6.65 -4.24
CA ASN A 74 5.97 -5.80 -4.56
C ASN A 74 5.12 -6.36 -5.71
N VAL A 75 3.89 -5.87 -5.75
CA VAL A 75 2.98 -6.08 -6.89
C VAL A 75 3.15 -4.90 -7.83
N ARG A 76 3.79 -5.11 -8.99
CA ARG A 76 3.67 -4.21 -10.14
C ARG A 76 2.31 -4.45 -10.78
N CYS A 77 1.47 -3.44 -10.75
CA CYS A 77 0.06 -3.56 -11.11
C CYS A 77 -0.13 -3.98 -12.58
N ASP A 78 -0.82 -5.09 -12.78
CA ASP A 78 -1.14 -5.72 -14.08
C ASP A 78 -2.57 -6.31 -14.09
N GLY A 79 -3.47 -5.79 -13.25
CA GLY A 79 -4.86 -6.28 -13.16
C GLY A 79 -5.06 -7.45 -12.20
N GLN A 80 -4.15 -7.68 -11.25
CA GLN A 80 -4.25 -8.74 -10.25
C GLN A 80 -5.54 -8.57 -9.43
N PHE A 81 -6.27 -9.67 -9.25
CA PHE A 81 -7.39 -9.73 -8.32
C PHE A 81 -6.90 -10.28 -6.98
N ILE A 82 -7.06 -9.48 -5.92
CA ILE A 82 -6.67 -9.81 -4.56
C ILE A 82 -7.93 -10.21 -3.80
N ALA A 83 -8.05 -11.49 -3.46
CA ALA A 83 -9.16 -11.98 -2.65
C ALA A 83 -8.90 -11.66 -1.17
N VAL A 84 -9.96 -11.34 -0.43
CA VAL A 84 -9.91 -11.09 1.01
C VAL A 84 -11.01 -11.88 1.71
N GLU A 85 -10.91 -11.98 3.03
CA GLU A 85 -12.04 -12.49 3.81
C GLU A 85 -13.22 -11.51 3.69
N GLU A 86 -14.40 -12.06 3.43
CA GLU A 86 -15.60 -11.24 3.25
C GLU A 86 -15.92 -10.45 4.51
N GLY A 87 -16.21 -9.16 4.35
CA GLY A 87 -16.55 -8.32 5.50
C GLY A 87 -16.86 -6.87 5.16
N ARG A 88 -17.23 -6.13 6.21
CA ARG A 88 -17.56 -4.70 6.13
C ARG A 88 -16.33 -3.85 6.43
N PHE A 89 -15.94 -3.06 5.43
CA PHE A 89 -14.77 -2.20 5.49
C PHE A 89 -15.13 -0.79 5.06
N ASP A 90 -14.43 0.19 5.62
CA ASP A 90 -14.56 1.60 5.22
C ASP A 90 -13.42 2.02 4.27
N TRP A 91 -12.24 1.40 4.42
CA TRP A 91 -11.03 1.78 3.69
C TRP A 91 -10.14 0.59 3.34
N LEU A 92 -9.59 0.62 2.13
CA LEU A 92 -8.39 -0.11 1.74
C LEU A 92 -7.19 0.84 1.85
N HIS A 93 -6.27 0.57 2.76
CA HIS A 93 -5.02 1.28 2.91
C HIS A 93 -3.91 0.55 2.18
N LEU A 94 -3.04 1.29 1.49
CA LEU A 94 -1.98 0.75 0.66
C LEU A 94 -0.65 1.48 0.93
N LEU A 95 0.44 0.73 0.98
CA LEU A 95 1.79 1.29 0.79
C LEU A 95 2.11 1.20 -0.70
N THR A 96 2.26 2.36 -1.36
CA THR A 96 2.39 2.45 -2.81
C THR A 96 3.50 3.40 -3.23
N ALA A 97 4.06 3.15 -4.40
CA ALA A 97 4.89 4.11 -5.11
C ALA A 97 4.59 4.00 -6.60
N SER A 98 4.86 5.08 -7.35
CA SER A 98 4.66 5.06 -8.79
C SER A 98 5.86 5.61 -9.55
N GLU A 99 6.24 4.97 -10.66
CA GLU A 99 7.36 5.38 -11.51
C GLU A 99 7.25 6.83 -12.00
N ARG A 100 6.02 7.32 -12.08
CA ARG A 100 5.60 8.69 -12.39
C ARG A 100 4.28 8.97 -11.67
N ARG A 101 3.83 10.22 -11.61
CA ARG A 101 2.49 10.54 -11.11
C ARG A 101 1.44 9.76 -11.90
N ALA A 102 0.62 9.01 -11.19
CA ALA A 102 -0.38 8.12 -11.77
C ALA A 102 -1.73 8.28 -11.07
N GLU A 103 -2.78 8.18 -11.87
CA GLU A 103 -4.17 8.11 -11.43
C GLU A 103 -4.81 6.96 -12.21
N ASP A 104 -5.43 6.03 -11.51
CA ASP A 104 -6.09 4.87 -12.08
C ASP A 104 -7.19 4.38 -11.13
N VAL A 105 -7.87 3.28 -11.47
CA VAL A 105 -8.95 2.73 -10.65
C VAL A 105 -8.58 1.38 -10.03
N VAL A 106 -9.02 1.17 -8.79
CA VAL A 106 -9.13 -0.13 -8.15
C VAL A 106 -10.60 -0.54 -8.24
N GLU A 107 -10.88 -1.76 -8.68
CA GLU A 107 -12.25 -2.28 -8.72
C GLU A 107 -12.53 -3.03 -7.42
N MET A 108 -13.49 -2.57 -6.63
CA MET A 108 -13.95 -3.20 -5.39
C MET A 108 -14.99 -4.25 -5.72
N HIS A 109 -14.75 -5.51 -5.36
CA HIS A 109 -15.67 -6.62 -5.59
C HIS A 109 -16.39 -7.01 -4.31
N PHE A 110 -17.70 -7.20 -4.41
CA PHE A 110 -18.55 -7.53 -3.27
C PHE A 110 -19.14 -8.94 -3.41
N ALA A 111 -19.51 -9.53 -2.29
CA ALA A 111 -20.09 -10.87 -2.22
C ALA A 111 -21.43 -11.00 -2.97
N ASP A 112 -22.16 -9.89 -3.14
CA ASP A 112 -23.40 -9.83 -3.94
C ASP A 112 -23.16 -9.80 -5.47
N GLY A 113 -21.89 -9.85 -5.90
CA GLY A 113 -21.48 -9.81 -7.30
C GLY A 113 -21.37 -8.40 -7.89
N THR A 114 -21.66 -7.34 -7.13
CA THR A 114 -21.46 -5.97 -7.57
C THR A 114 -19.97 -5.59 -7.58
N VAL A 115 -19.64 -4.59 -8.42
CA VAL A 115 -18.28 -4.08 -8.59
C VAL A 115 -18.33 -2.56 -8.65
N ASP A 116 -17.57 -1.89 -7.78
CA ASP A 116 -17.47 -0.43 -7.77
C ASP A 116 -16.04 0.02 -8.13
N PRO A 117 -15.88 0.97 -9.07
CA PRO A 117 -14.58 1.57 -9.34
C PRO A 117 -14.26 2.69 -8.35
N GLU A 118 -13.07 2.65 -7.75
CA GLU A 118 -12.60 3.66 -6.81
C GLU A 118 -11.20 4.16 -7.20
N TRP A 119 -10.94 5.45 -7.01
CA TRP A 119 -9.68 6.06 -7.45
C TRP A 119 -8.49 5.60 -6.61
N LEU A 120 -7.42 5.18 -7.30
CA LEU A 120 -6.06 5.07 -6.77
C LEU A 120 -5.18 6.12 -7.45
N ARG A 121 -4.72 7.09 -6.67
CA ARG A 121 -3.84 8.16 -7.13
C ARG A 121 -2.53 8.10 -6.36
N VAL A 122 -1.41 8.06 -7.07
CA VAL A 122 -0.09 7.83 -6.48
C VAL A 122 0.89 8.85 -7.05
N SER A 123 1.51 9.59 -6.14
CA SER A 123 2.58 10.54 -6.42
C SER A 123 3.84 9.82 -6.88
N ASP A 124 4.71 10.56 -7.58
CA ASP A 124 5.96 10.00 -8.12
C ASP A 124 6.85 9.43 -7.00
N PHE A 125 7.59 8.38 -7.38
CA PHE A 125 8.61 7.74 -6.58
C PHE A 125 9.85 8.62 -6.36
N TRP A 126 10.13 9.54 -7.27
CA TRP A 126 11.39 10.29 -7.27
C TRP A 126 11.24 11.71 -6.73
N ALA A 127 11.77 11.96 -5.52
CA ALA A 127 11.92 13.28 -4.90
C ALA A 127 10.69 14.19 -5.02
N ALA A 128 9.49 13.61 -4.96
CA ALA A 128 8.24 14.31 -5.20
C ALA A 128 7.50 14.65 -3.89
N PRO A 129 6.70 15.74 -3.89
CA PRO A 129 5.73 15.98 -2.83
C PRO A 129 4.51 15.04 -2.97
N ALA A 130 3.69 14.98 -1.92
CA ALA A 130 2.38 14.33 -1.96
C ALA A 130 1.39 15.17 -2.78
N TRP A 131 1.11 14.76 -4.02
CA TRP A 131 0.21 15.47 -4.93
C TRP A 131 -1.28 15.18 -4.69
N PHE A 132 -1.60 14.07 -4.03
CA PHE A 132 -2.98 13.58 -3.85
C PHE A 132 -3.38 13.48 -2.38
N GLY A 133 -2.64 14.13 -1.48
CA GLY A 133 -2.89 14.08 -0.04
C GLY A 133 -2.45 12.77 0.60
N GLU A 134 -1.54 12.02 -0.04
CA GLU A 134 -0.81 10.92 0.58
C GLU A 134 -0.21 11.33 1.93
N THR A 135 -0.12 10.38 2.85
CA THR A 135 0.90 10.46 3.90
C THR A 135 2.22 9.89 3.36
N THR A 136 3.33 10.59 3.55
CA THR A 136 4.66 9.99 3.29
C THR A 136 4.88 8.85 4.27
N ALA A 137 4.93 7.61 3.78
CA ALA A 137 5.20 6.45 4.62
C ALA A 137 6.70 6.35 4.92
N PHE A 138 7.52 6.41 3.86
CA PHE A 138 8.97 6.38 3.98
C PHE A 138 9.59 7.25 2.89
N ALA A 139 10.66 7.96 3.25
CA ALA A 139 11.50 8.71 2.34
C ALA A 139 12.95 8.33 2.59
N THR A 140 13.66 7.90 1.55
CA THR A 140 15.06 7.48 1.67
C THR A 140 15.99 8.61 1.21
N PRO A 141 17.19 8.76 1.78
CA PRO A 141 18.14 9.81 1.37
C PRO A 141 18.90 9.47 0.07
N VAL A 142 18.76 8.23 -0.40
CA VAL A 142 19.41 7.67 -1.59
C VAL A 142 18.42 6.84 -2.39
N MET A 143 18.76 6.57 -3.65
CA MET A 143 18.06 5.65 -4.53
C MET A 143 19.08 4.67 -5.11
N HIS A 144 18.70 3.41 -5.29
CA HIS A 144 19.56 2.46 -5.98
C HIS A 144 19.36 2.58 -7.48
N TYR A 145 20.46 2.80 -8.20
CA TYR A 145 20.55 2.65 -9.65
C TYR A 145 21.20 1.28 -9.91
N PRO A 146 21.04 0.67 -11.11
CA PRO A 146 21.50 -0.71 -11.33
C PRO A 146 22.96 -0.98 -10.96
N HIS A 147 23.83 0.03 -11.07
CA HIS A 147 25.28 -0.13 -10.90
C HIS A 147 25.86 0.64 -9.70
N HIS A 148 25.06 1.44 -8.98
CA HIS A 148 25.55 2.24 -7.86
C HIS A 148 24.43 2.73 -6.93
N VAL A 149 24.82 3.15 -5.73
CA VAL A 149 23.95 3.88 -4.81
C VAL A 149 23.98 5.37 -5.17
N GLN A 150 22.85 5.90 -5.64
CA GLN A 150 22.70 7.31 -5.99
C GLN A 150 22.38 8.14 -4.75
N ARG A 151 23.34 8.96 -4.31
CA ARG A 151 23.17 9.88 -3.17
C ARG A 151 22.45 11.17 -3.59
N GLY A 152 21.77 11.80 -2.63
CA GLY A 152 21.10 13.09 -2.83
C GLY A 152 19.85 13.00 -3.69
N VAL A 153 19.34 11.78 -3.91
CA VAL A 153 18.15 11.48 -4.70
C VAL A 153 17.23 10.66 -3.82
N SER A 154 16.09 11.23 -3.44
CA SER A 154 15.16 10.56 -2.54
C SER A 154 14.20 9.64 -3.30
N ALA A 155 13.98 8.45 -2.75
CA ALA A 155 12.89 7.56 -3.15
C ALA A 155 11.73 7.68 -2.15
N MET A 156 10.51 7.79 -2.66
CA MET A 156 9.31 8.08 -1.89
C MET A 156 8.36 6.88 -1.91
N LEU A 157 8.01 6.39 -0.73
CA LEU A 157 6.95 5.41 -0.52
C LEU A 157 5.78 6.10 0.19
N TRP A 158 4.59 5.95 -0.37
CA TRP A 158 3.39 6.65 0.03
C TRP A 158 2.43 5.72 0.77
N SER A 159 1.69 6.28 1.72
CA SER A 159 0.50 5.65 2.27
C SER A 159 -0.72 6.31 1.61
N GLN A 160 -1.46 5.49 0.87
CA GLN A 160 -2.71 5.85 0.21
C GLN A 160 -3.88 5.10 0.82
N ARG A 161 -5.07 5.68 0.72
CA ARG A 161 -6.31 5.02 1.10
C ARG A 161 -7.32 5.14 -0.03
N VAL A 162 -8.00 4.03 -0.30
CA VAL A 162 -9.09 3.94 -1.27
C VAL A 162 -10.37 3.64 -0.48
N PRO A 163 -11.45 4.42 -0.65
CA PRO A 163 -12.67 4.20 0.11
C PRO A 163 -13.36 2.91 -0.33
N VAL A 164 -14.03 2.24 0.60
CA VAL A 164 -14.99 1.16 0.31
C VAL A 164 -16.37 1.74 0.59
N THR A 165 -16.98 2.33 -0.43
CA THR A 165 -18.17 3.18 -0.27
C THR A 165 -19.48 2.40 -0.12
N ARG A 166 -19.56 1.22 -0.74
CA ARG A 166 -20.75 0.37 -0.68
C ARG A 166 -20.88 -0.31 0.67
N ARG A 167 -22.12 -0.32 1.17
CA ARG A 167 -22.51 -0.99 2.41
C ARG A 167 -22.82 -2.48 2.19
N ALA A 168 -21.90 -3.20 1.57
CA ALA A 168 -21.96 -4.64 1.33
C ALA A 168 -20.63 -5.30 1.75
N ASP A 169 -20.62 -6.63 1.85
CA ASP A 169 -19.41 -7.36 2.21
C ASP A 169 -18.44 -7.37 1.02
N LEU A 170 -17.26 -6.78 1.21
CA LEU A 170 -16.18 -6.78 0.22
C LEU A 170 -15.54 -8.18 0.19
N SER A 171 -15.44 -8.78 -0.98
CA SER A 171 -14.83 -10.10 -1.19
C SER A 171 -13.44 -10.03 -1.83
N GLY A 172 -13.08 -8.88 -2.41
CA GLY A 172 -11.77 -8.67 -3.00
C GLY A 172 -11.67 -7.33 -3.71
N PHE A 173 -10.50 -7.05 -4.28
CA PHE A 173 -10.29 -5.89 -5.12
C PHE A 173 -9.36 -6.20 -6.29
N ARG A 174 -9.56 -5.55 -7.43
CA ARG A 174 -8.68 -5.65 -8.59
C ARG A 174 -7.81 -4.41 -8.69
N LEU A 175 -6.50 -4.63 -8.69
CA LEU A 175 -5.52 -3.57 -8.93
C LEU A 175 -5.58 -3.11 -10.40
N PRO A 176 -5.17 -1.87 -10.72
CA PRO A 176 -5.17 -1.38 -12.09
C PRO A 176 -4.23 -2.19 -13.01
N ARG A 177 -4.43 -2.07 -14.32
CA ARG A 177 -3.45 -2.52 -15.33
C ARG A 177 -2.52 -1.37 -15.67
N ASN A 178 -1.59 -1.09 -14.77
CA ASN A 178 -0.72 0.07 -14.87
C ASN A 178 0.66 -0.24 -14.30
N ALA A 179 1.59 -0.56 -15.20
CA ALA A 179 2.95 -0.95 -14.84
C ALA A 179 3.71 0.12 -14.05
N ALA A 180 3.28 1.38 -14.09
CA ALA A 180 3.90 2.43 -13.30
C ALA A 180 3.50 2.38 -11.82
N VAL A 181 2.44 1.67 -11.43
CA VAL A 181 1.93 1.63 -10.04
C VAL A 181 2.39 0.35 -9.36
N HIS A 182 2.92 0.50 -8.14
CA HIS A 182 3.42 -0.60 -7.35
C HIS A 182 2.80 -0.59 -5.95
N VAL A 183 2.41 -1.76 -5.45
CA VAL A 183 1.88 -1.96 -4.10
C VAL A 183 2.83 -2.85 -3.31
N PHE A 184 3.27 -2.36 -2.15
CA PHE A 184 4.22 -3.05 -1.25
C PHE A 184 3.53 -3.70 -0.05
N ALA A 185 2.40 -3.14 0.39
CA ALA A 185 1.59 -3.69 1.47
C ALA A 185 0.14 -3.18 1.34
N ALA A 186 -0.81 -3.94 1.87
CA ALA A 186 -2.21 -3.57 1.91
C ALA A 186 -2.82 -3.92 3.28
N THR A 187 -3.78 -3.11 3.73
CA THR A 187 -4.51 -3.32 4.98
C THR A 187 -5.93 -2.79 4.84
N LEU A 188 -6.90 -3.61 5.22
CA LEU A 188 -8.31 -3.22 5.28
C LEU A 188 -8.63 -2.66 6.66
N GLN A 189 -9.39 -1.58 6.70
CA GLN A 189 -9.97 -1.03 7.92
C GLN A 189 -11.44 -1.43 7.99
N GLN A 190 -11.79 -2.20 9.01
CA GLN A 190 -13.16 -2.62 9.25
C GLN A 190 -14.05 -1.41 9.56
N THR A 191 -15.29 -1.47 9.08
CA THR A 191 -16.33 -0.52 9.48
C THR A 191 -16.46 -0.60 10.99
N ALA A 192 -16.25 0.53 11.65
CA ALA A 192 -16.22 0.52 13.09
C ALA A 192 -17.61 0.21 13.66
N VAL A 193 -17.66 -0.68 14.64
CA VAL A 193 -18.87 -1.02 15.38
C VAL A 193 -18.90 -0.13 16.61
N PRO A 194 -19.99 0.61 16.89
CA PRO A 194 -20.14 1.32 18.15
C PRO A 194 -19.98 0.32 19.31
N GLU A 195 -19.12 0.63 20.29
CA GLU A 195 -19.07 -0.17 21.51
C GLU A 195 -20.47 -0.18 22.14
N ALA A 196 -21.00 -1.37 22.44
CA ALA A 196 -22.29 -1.49 23.11
C ALA A 196 -22.18 -0.81 24.48
N GLY A 197 -22.88 0.31 24.64
CA GLY A 197 -23.00 1.00 25.90
C GLY A 197 -23.47 0.03 26.98
N HIS A 198 -22.70 -0.11 28.05
CA HIS A 198 -23.19 -0.74 29.25
C HIS A 198 -24.23 0.19 29.86
N ASP A 199 -25.50 -0.03 29.56
CA ASP A 199 -26.59 0.53 30.36
C ASP A 199 -26.45 -0.02 31.78
N GLN A 200 -26.09 0.85 32.73
CA GLN A 200 -26.26 0.64 34.17
C GLN A 200 -27.53 1.35 34.64
#